data_AF-A0ABD6HXQ4-F1
#
_entry.id   AF-A0ABD6HXQ4-F1
#
_cell.length_a   1.000
_cell.length_b   1.000
_cell.length_c   1.000
_cell.angle_alpha   90.00
_cell.angle_beta   90.00
_cell.angle_gamma   90.00
#
_symmetry.space_group_name_H-M   'P 1'
#
loop_
_entity.id
_entity.type
_entity.pdbx_description
1 polymer ?
#
loop_
_entity_poly.entity_id
_entity_poly.type
_entity_poly.pdbx_seq_one_letter_code
_entity_poly.pdbx_strand_id
1 'polypeptide(L)'
;MLKRLFFLSFLPFFSQAEDLPAPVKAIEKQGITIIKPFEAPGGMKGWLGKYQDMGVTIYLTPDGKHAISGYMYDENGTNLSEQLFQKELYTPAGQALWKKMEAASWLQEGKKEAPVILYVFADPFCPYCLKFWQQARPWVESGKVQIRTLLVGVIKPESPATAAAILATADPAKTWHDYEQSAGKMNIKIPANLSPQKMKIVSENQQLMDQLGANATPAIYYMNKENMLQQVVGLPEADKLQTMMGEK
;
A
#
# COMPACT_ATOMS: atom_id res chain seq x y z
N MET A 1 -29.18 27.26 -61.02
CA MET A 1 -28.88 26.26 -59.97
C MET A 1 -27.84 26.87 -59.02
N LEU A 2 -28.26 27.40 -57.87
CA LEU A 2 -27.35 28.03 -56.90
C LEU A 2 -27.35 27.17 -55.63
N LYS A 3 -26.27 26.40 -55.43
CA LYS A 3 -26.10 25.50 -54.28
C LYS A 3 -25.79 26.33 -53.02
N ARG A 4 -26.70 26.29 -52.04
CA ARG A 4 -26.44 26.75 -50.66
C ARG A 4 -25.53 25.74 -49.96
N LEU A 5 -24.34 26.17 -49.54
CA LEU A 5 -23.50 25.44 -48.59
C LEU A 5 -23.95 25.81 -47.18
N PHE A 6 -24.47 24.83 -46.43
CA PHE A 6 -24.65 24.93 -44.97
C PHE A 6 -23.31 24.62 -44.30
N PHE A 7 -22.71 25.61 -43.63
CA PHE A 7 -21.60 25.38 -42.71
C PHE A 7 -22.18 24.96 -41.35
N LEU A 8 -22.04 23.68 -40.99
CA LEU A 8 -22.22 23.24 -39.61
C LEU A 8 -20.95 23.59 -38.83
N SER A 9 -21.03 24.64 -38.00
CA SER A 9 -20.00 24.98 -37.02
C SER A 9 -20.10 24.03 -35.83
N PHE A 10 -19.18 23.06 -35.77
CA PHE A 10 -18.89 22.32 -34.54
C PHE A 10 -18.21 23.27 -33.55
N LEU A 11 -18.92 23.69 -32.50
CA LEU A 11 -18.32 24.37 -31.36
C LEU A 11 -17.62 23.33 -30.47
N PRO A 12 -16.30 23.44 -30.23
CA PRO A 12 -15.62 22.58 -29.28
C PRO A 12 -16.07 22.94 -27.85
N PHE A 13 -16.57 21.95 -27.11
CA PHE A 13 -16.78 22.05 -25.68
C PHE A 13 -15.42 22.18 -24.98
N PHE A 14 -15.01 23.42 -24.70
CA PHE A 14 -13.93 23.68 -23.76
C PHE A 14 -14.46 23.43 -22.35
N SER A 15 -14.04 22.32 -21.74
CA SER A 15 -14.22 22.09 -20.31
C SER A 15 -13.32 23.08 -19.54
N GLN A 16 -13.87 24.25 -19.20
CA GLN A 16 -13.23 25.17 -18.27
C GLN A 16 -13.19 24.50 -16.89
N ALA A 17 -11.99 24.41 -16.30
CA ALA A 17 -11.87 24.06 -14.88
C ALA A 17 -12.61 25.15 -14.09
N GLU A 18 -13.65 24.77 -13.35
CA GLU A 18 -14.45 25.71 -12.58
C GLU A 18 -13.55 26.40 -11.54
N ASP A 19 -13.45 27.73 -11.64
CA ASP A 19 -12.59 28.53 -10.79
C ASP A 19 -13.00 28.36 -9.32
N LEU A 20 -12.04 28.02 -8.45
CA LEU A 20 -12.34 27.82 -7.02
C LEU A 20 -12.92 29.09 -6.37
N PRO A 21 -13.93 28.98 -5.48
CA PRO A 21 -14.44 30.13 -4.74
C PRO A 21 -13.33 30.82 -3.93
N ALA A 22 -13.41 32.15 -3.78
CA ALA A 22 -12.37 32.94 -3.12
C ALA A 22 -11.98 32.43 -1.71
N PRO A 23 -12.91 31.98 -0.83
CA PRO A 23 -12.55 31.42 0.48
C PRO A 23 -11.79 30.09 0.36
N VAL A 24 -12.14 29.24 -0.61
CA VAL A 24 -11.46 27.97 -0.87
C VAL A 24 -10.05 28.22 -1.40
N LYS A 25 -9.88 29.18 -2.33
CA LYS A 25 -8.57 29.65 -2.81
C LYS A 25 -7.70 30.18 -1.68
N ALA A 26 -8.28 30.85 -0.68
CA ALA A 26 -7.54 31.36 0.47
C ALA A 26 -6.99 30.22 1.35
N ILE A 27 -7.77 29.15 1.53
CA ILE A 27 -7.36 27.95 2.27
C ILE A 27 -6.32 27.14 1.48
N GLU A 28 -6.47 27.01 0.16
CA GLU A 28 -5.50 26.35 -0.72
C GLU A 28 -4.08 26.95 -0.55
N LYS A 29 -3.99 28.28 -0.45
CA LYS A 29 -2.72 29.00 -0.21
C LYS A 29 -2.02 28.65 1.11
N GLN A 30 -2.69 27.97 2.04
CA GLN A 30 -2.08 27.45 3.27
C GLN A 30 -1.31 26.13 3.04
N GLY A 31 -1.15 25.71 1.78
CA GLY A 31 -0.41 24.50 1.42
C GLY A 31 -1.30 23.28 1.18
N ILE A 32 -2.62 23.47 1.07
CA ILE A 32 -3.55 22.39 0.73
C ILE A 32 -3.61 22.27 -0.80
N THR A 33 -3.40 21.06 -1.31
CA THR A 33 -3.62 20.75 -2.73
C THR A 33 -5.04 20.23 -2.91
N ILE A 34 -5.85 20.91 -3.73
CA ILE A 34 -7.22 20.47 -4.02
C ILE A 34 -7.21 19.29 -4.99
N ILE A 35 -7.98 18.24 -4.68
CA ILE A 35 -8.09 17.02 -5.50
C ILE A 35 -9.38 17.06 -6.32
N LYS A 36 -10.53 17.19 -5.66
CA LYS A 36 -11.84 17.21 -6.35
C LYS A 36 -12.94 17.81 -5.47
N PRO A 37 -13.98 18.41 -6.08
CA PRO A 37 -15.18 18.79 -5.36
C PRO A 37 -16.02 17.56 -4.98
N PHE A 38 -16.89 17.72 -3.98
CA PHE A 38 -17.93 16.77 -3.60
C PHE A 38 -19.16 17.51 -3.02
N GLU A 39 -20.33 16.89 -3.09
CA GLU A 39 -21.55 17.43 -2.47
C GLU A 39 -21.56 17.13 -0.97
N ALA A 40 -21.87 18.14 -0.14
CA ALA A 40 -21.95 17.98 1.31
C ALA A 40 -23.37 18.27 1.84
N PRO A 41 -23.75 17.74 3.01
CA PRO A 41 -25.05 18.01 3.62
C PRO A 41 -25.31 19.51 3.88
N GLY A 42 -26.58 19.89 4.03
CA GLY A 42 -26.97 21.25 4.41
C GLY A 42 -26.75 22.31 3.30
N GLY A 43 -26.69 21.89 2.03
CA GLY A 43 -26.49 22.79 0.89
C GLY A 43 -25.06 23.32 0.77
N MET A 44 -24.10 22.67 1.43
CA MET A 44 -22.68 23.01 1.33
C MET A 44 -22.03 22.29 0.14
N LYS A 45 -21.10 22.97 -0.52
CA LYS A 45 -20.17 22.35 -1.49
C LYS A 45 -18.86 22.05 -0.78
N GLY A 46 -18.34 20.84 -0.97
CA GLY A 46 -17.10 20.38 -0.37
C GLY A 46 -15.96 20.27 -1.38
N TRP A 47 -14.72 20.39 -0.91
CA TRP A 47 -13.51 20.04 -1.65
C TRP A 47 -12.67 19.08 -0.83
N LEU A 48 -12.34 17.95 -1.44
CA LEU A 48 -11.34 17.03 -0.95
C LEU A 48 -9.97 17.54 -1.40
N GLY A 49 -9.02 17.58 -0.48
CA GLY A 49 -7.64 17.95 -0.75
C GLY A 49 -6.66 17.11 0.06
N LYS A 50 -5.39 17.47 -0.07
CA LYS A 50 -4.29 16.92 0.73
C LYS A 50 -3.45 18.02 1.35
N TYR A 51 -2.98 17.77 2.56
CA TYR A 51 -1.93 18.53 3.24
C TYR A 51 -0.90 17.55 3.79
N GLN A 52 0.36 17.65 3.34
CA GLN A 52 1.43 16.73 3.73
C GLN A 52 1.01 15.24 3.62
N ASP A 53 0.41 14.89 2.47
CA ASP A 53 -0.17 13.56 2.16
C ASP A 53 -1.38 13.10 2.99
N MET A 54 -1.80 13.86 4.00
CA MET A 54 -3.03 13.61 4.76
C MET A 54 -4.24 14.22 4.06
N GLY A 55 -5.38 13.52 4.08
CA GLY A 55 -6.66 14.01 3.57
C GLY A 55 -7.15 15.23 4.34
N VAL A 56 -7.70 16.21 3.61
CA VAL A 56 -8.34 17.40 4.16
C VAL A 56 -9.67 17.63 3.45
N THR A 57 -10.68 18.07 4.19
CA THR A 57 -11.96 18.54 3.65
C THR A 57 -12.11 20.04 3.88
N ILE A 58 -12.56 20.74 2.85
CA ILE A 58 -12.95 22.14 2.90
C ILE A 58 -14.43 22.24 2.55
N TYR A 59 -15.23 22.89 3.38
CA TYR A 59 -16.67 23.08 3.16
C TYR A 59 -16.97 24.55 2.93
N LEU A 60 -17.53 24.89 1.77
CA LEU A 60 -18.04 26.22 1.51
C LEU A 60 -19.42 26.37 2.16
N THR A 61 -19.60 27.44 2.93
CA THR A 61 -20.87 27.75 3.57
C THR A 61 -21.95 28.12 2.55
N PRO A 62 -23.25 27.97 2.87
CA PRO A 62 -24.33 28.22 1.92
C PRO A 62 -24.39 29.65 1.34
N ASP A 63 -23.77 30.63 2.02
CA ASP A 63 -23.68 32.01 1.53
C ASP A 63 -22.63 32.20 0.40
N GLY A 64 -21.80 31.19 0.12
CA GLY A 64 -20.72 31.21 -0.85
C GLY A 64 -19.55 32.14 -0.49
N LYS A 65 -19.54 32.72 0.71
CA LYS A 65 -18.58 33.75 1.14
C LYS A 65 -17.59 33.29 2.21
N HIS A 66 -17.84 32.14 2.83
CA HIS A 66 -16.94 31.56 3.82
C HIS A 66 -16.64 30.10 3.49
N ALA A 67 -15.51 29.61 4.00
CA ALA A 67 -15.15 28.21 3.92
C ALA A 67 -14.56 27.74 5.24
N ILE A 68 -14.82 26.47 5.57
CA ILE A 68 -14.36 25.82 6.79
C ILE A 68 -13.44 24.68 6.36
N SER A 69 -12.17 24.74 6.77
CA SER A 69 -11.26 23.59 6.72
C SER A 69 -11.41 22.81 8.02
N GLY A 70 -11.86 21.56 7.96
CA GLY A 70 -12.13 20.78 9.16
C GLY A 70 -12.84 19.47 8.89
N TYR A 71 -13.27 18.82 9.97
CA TYR A 71 -13.96 17.53 9.96
C TYR A 71 -15.46 17.71 10.18
N MET A 72 -16.28 16.99 9.42
CA MET A 72 -17.72 16.96 9.56
C MET A 72 -18.17 15.67 10.24
N TYR A 73 -19.07 15.81 11.21
CA TYR A 73 -19.68 14.71 11.93
C TYR A 73 -21.19 14.69 11.69
N ASP A 74 -21.78 13.49 11.66
CA ASP A 74 -23.24 13.32 11.66
C ASP A 74 -23.82 13.29 13.08
N GLU A 75 -25.15 13.15 13.17
CA GLU A 75 -25.88 13.06 14.45
C GLU A 75 -25.50 11.84 15.31
N ASN A 76 -24.89 10.81 14.72
CA ASN A 76 -24.44 9.61 15.41
C ASN A 76 -23.00 9.73 15.93
N GLY A 77 -22.33 10.86 15.69
CA GLY A 77 -20.92 11.06 16.00
C GLY A 77 -19.97 10.39 15.00
N THR A 78 -20.46 10.03 13.81
CA THR A 78 -19.63 9.46 12.74
C THR A 78 -18.83 10.55 12.05
N ASN A 79 -17.51 10.39 11.95
CA ASN A 79 -16.65 11.31 11.19
C ASN A 79 -16.78 11.06 9.67
N LEU A 80 -17.57 11.87 8.99
CA LEU A 80 -17.84 11.75 7.55
C LEU A 80 -16.63 12.13 6.69
N SER A 81 -15.81 13.07 7.17
CA SER A 81 -14.58 13.48 6.48
C SER A 81 -13.58 12.34 6.43
N GLU A 82 -13.38 11.64 7.55
CA GLU A 82 -12.46 10.49 7.60
C GLU A 82 -12.96 9.35 6.71
N GLN A 83 -14.26 9.06 6.72
CA GLN A 83 -14.84 8.08 5.79
C GLN A 83 -14.59 8.45 4.32
N LEU A 84 -14.70 9.73 3.97
CA LEU A 84 -14.38 10.22 2.64
C LEU A 84 -12.89 10.03 2.32
N PHE A 85 -11.97 10.34 3.24
CA PHE A 85 -10.53 10.14 3.04
C PHE A 85 -10.19 8.67 2.85
N GLN A 86 -10.74 7.80 3.70
CA GLN A 86 -10.56 6.36 3.59
C GLN A 86 -11.01 5.84 2.23
N LYS A 87 -12.22 6.23 1.80
CA LYS A 87 -12.81 5.77 0.54
C LYS A 87 -12.08 6.32 -0.69
N GLU A 88 -11.78 7.61 -0.70
CA GLU A 88 -11.36 8.32 -1.92
C GLU A 88 -9.85 8.48 -2.05
N LEU A 89 -9.10 8.42 -0.94
CA LEU A 89 -7.64 8.61 -0.93
C LEU A 89 -6.91 7.34 -0.51
N TYR A 90 -7.18 6.83 0.68
CA TYR A 90 -6.31 5.83 1.30
C TYR A 90 -6.56 4.42 0.76
N THR A 91 -7.82 4.00 0.59
CA THR A 91 -8.15 2.68 0.04
C THR A 91 -7.61 2.50 -1.39
N PRO A 92 -7.82 3.44 -2.34
CA PRO A 92 -7.25 3.30 -3.69
C PRO A 92 -5.71 3.30 -3.69
N ALA A 93 -5.09 4.13 -2.84
CA ALA A 93 -3.63 4.15 -2.71
C ALA A 93 -3.08 2.81 -2.18
N GLY A 94 -3.71 2.27 -1.13
CA GLY A 94 -3.38 0.95 -0.58
C GLY A 94 -3.55 -0.17 -1.61
N GLN A 95 -4.62 -0.14 -2.39
CA GLN A 95 -4.84 -1.10 -3.48
C GLN A 95 -3.80 -0.99 -4.60
N ALA A 96 -3.35 0.23 -4.93
CA ALA A 96 -2.28 0.43 -5.90
C ALA A 96 -0.93 -0.13 -5.38
N LEU A 97 -0.63 0.08 -4.10
CA LEU A 97 0.55 -0.47 -3.44
C LEU A 97 0.49 -2.00 -3.36
N TRP A 98 -0.68 -2.59 -3.09
CA TRP A 98 -0.89 -4.02 -3.13
C TRP A 98 -0.58 -4.64 -4.49
N LYS A 99 -1.06 -4.00 -5.58
CA LYS A 99 -0.75 -4.43 -6.95
C LYS A 99 0.75 -4.36 -7.26
N LYS A 100 1.50 -3.40 -6.69
CA LYS A 100 2.96 -3.37 -6.83
C LYS A 100 3.62 -4.57 -6.16
N MET A 101 3.19 -4.94 -4.95
CA MET A 101 3.70 -6.15 -4.27
C MET A 101 3.33 -7.43 -5.03
N GLU A 102 2.13 -7.48 -5.60
CA GLU A 102 1.69 -8.60 -6.43
C GLU A 102 2.55 -8.79 -7.68
N ALA A 103 2.93 -7.70 -8.34
CA ALA A 103 3.78 -7.70 -9.52
C ALA A 103 5.28 -7.89 -9.22
N ALA A 104 5.69 -7.79 -7.94
CA ALA A 104 7.08 -7.93 -7.54
C ALA A 104 7.56 -9.39 -7.58
N SER A 105 8.87 -9.60 -7.40
CA SER A 105 9.43 -10.95 -7.26
C SER A 105 9.37 -11.39 -5.80
N TRP A 106 8.48 -12.35 -5.52
CA TRP A 106 8.26 -12.93 -4.20
C TRP A 106 8.42 -14.45 -4.20
N LEU A 107 8.67 -15.01 -3.01
CA LEU A 107 8.74 -16.44 -2.74
C LEU A 107 7.45 -16.90 -2.08
N GLN A 108 6.80 -17.91 -2.64
CA GLN A 108 5.54 -18.43 -2.11
C GLN A 108 5.76 -19.45 -1.00
N GLU A 109 5.03 -19.31 0.10
CA GLU A 109 4.84 -20.36 1.10
C GLU A 109 3.35 -20.58 1.36
N GLY A 110 2.95 -21.84 1.52
CA GLY A 110 1.54 -22.24 1.66
C GLY A 110 0.85 -22.54 0.33
N LYS A 111 -0.45 -22.86 0.40
CA LYS A 111 -1.27 -23.17 -0.77
C LYS A 111 -1.52 -21.92 -1.61
N LYS A 112 -1.39 -22.02 -2.93
CA LYS A 112 -1.62 -20.90 -3.85
C LYS A 112 -3.04 -20.35 -3.78
N GLU A 113 -3.99 -21.20 -3.39
CA GLU A 113 -5.42 -20.91 -3.26
C GLU A 113 -5.81 -20.47 -1.84
N ALA A 114 -4.85 -20.33 -0.92
CA ALA A 114 -5.13 -19.90 0.44
C ALA A 114 -5.80 -18.50 0.42
N PRO A 115 -6.93 -18.31 1.12
CA PRO A 115 -7.75 -17.10 1.01
C PRO A 115 -7.08 -15.85 1.60
N VAL A 116 -6.18 -16.03 2.57
CA VAL A 116 -5.44 -14.93 3.19
C VAL A 116 -4.05 -14.85 2.57
N ILE A 117 -3.70 -13.69 2.01
CA ILE A 117 -2.39 -13.41 1.42
C ILE A 117 -1.66 -12.42 2.32
N LEU A 118 -0.44 -12.74 2.70
CA LEU A 118 0.47 -11.83 3.38
C LEU A 118 1.67 -11.55 2.48
N TYR A 119 1.98 -10.28 2.22
CA TYR A 119 3.29 -9.90 1.67
C TYR A 119 4.23 -9.58 2.82
N VAL A 120 5.44 -10.14 2.78
CA VAL A 120 6.40 -10.00 3.87
C VAL A 120 7.75 -9.59 3.31
N PHE A 121 8.22 -8.40 3.66
CA PHE A 121 9.60 -8.03 3.42
C PHE A 121 10.46 -8.62 4.54
N ALA A 122 11.38 -9.51 4.18
CA ALA A 122 12.21 -10.25 5.12
C ALA A 122 13.69 -10.15 4.74
N ASP A 123 14.54 -10.08 5.76
CA ASP A 123 15.99 -10.11 5.62
C ASP A 123 16.51 -11.46 6.17
N PRO A 124 17.47 -12.13 5.53
CA PRO A 124 18.00 -13.42 6.02
C PRO A 124 18.54 -13.39 7.46
N PHE A 125 19.00 -12.24 7.95
CA PHE A 125 19.61 -12.11 9.27
C PHE A 125 18.68 -11.48 10.30
N CYS A 126 17.36 -11.58 10.08
CA CYS A 126 16.31 -10.97 10.88
C CYS A 126 15.68 -11.95 11.89
N PRO A 127 15.94 -11.82 13.21
CA PRO A 127 15.38 -12.73 14.20
C PRO A 127 13.86 -12.68 14.31
N TYR A 128 13.25 -11.51 14.05
CA TYR A 128 11.79 -11.37 14.08
C TYR A 128 11.11 -11.94 12.84
N CYS A 129 11.81 -11.99 11.71
CA CYS A 129 11.32 -12.64 10.50
C CYS A 129 11.17 -14.15 10.75
N LEU A 130 12.18 -14.76 11.37
CA LEU A 130 12.13 -16.14 11.84
C LEU A 130 11.00 -16.39 12.84
N LYS A 131 10.88 -15.55 13.87
CA LYS A 131 9.82 -15.73 14.88
C LYS A 131 8.43 -15.62 14.26
N PHE A 132 8.21 -14.66 13.37
CA PHE A 132 6.95 -14.54 12.64
C PHE A 132 6.70 -15.75 11.73
N TRP A 133 7.73 -16.20 11.00
CA TRP A 133 7.64 -17.38 10.14
C TRP A 133 7.19 -18.62 10.93
N GLN A 134 7.75 -18.82 12.13
CA GLN A 134 7.38 -19.89 13.06
C GLN A 134 5.93 -19.73 13.56
N GLN A 135 5.55 -18.52 13.98
CA GLN A 135 4.19 -18.23 14.43
C GLN A 135 3.15 -18.48 13.33
N ALA A 136 3.46 -18.21 12.06
CA ALA A 136 2.52 -18.37 10.96
C ALA A 136 2.27 -19.84 10.53
N ARG A 137 3.12 -20.79 10.95
CA ARG A 137 3.07 -22.19 10.49
C ARG A 137 1.69 -22.84 10.58
N PRO A 138 0.92 -22.74 11.69
CA PRO A 138 -0.38 -23.39 11.80
C PRO A 138 -1.37 -22.98 10.69
N TRP A 139 -1.32 -21.72 10.24
CA TRP A 139 -2.21 -21.21 9.19
C TRP A 139 -1.71 -21.51 7.79
N VAL A 140 -0.39 -21.45 7.59
CA VAL A 140 0.25 -21.77 6.30
C VAL A 140 0.08 -23.27 5.99
N GLU A 141 0.36 -24.14 6.96
CA GLU A 141 0.30 -25.60 6.79
C GLU A 141 -1.15 -26.11 6.65
N SER A 142 -2.11 -25.48 7.33
CA SER A 142 -3.53 -25.79 7.13
C SER A 142 -4.10 -25.25 5.80
N GLY A 143 -3.33 -24.43 5.08
CA GLY A 143 -3.73 -23.84 3.80
C GLY A 143 -4.71 -22.67 3.93
N LYS A 144 -4.81 -22.06 5.12
CA LYS A 144 -5.63 -20.85 5.36
C LYS A 144 -4.92 -19.58 4.90
N VAL A 145 -3.59 -19.56 5.01
CA VAL A 145 -2.75 -18.42 4.68
C VAL A 145 -1.69 -18.83 3.65
N GLN A 146 -1.38 -17.92 2.73
CA GLN A 146 -0.16 -17.95 1.94
C GLN A 146 0.70 -16.73 2.26
N ILE A 147 2.00 -16.95 2.39
CA ILE A 147 2.99 -15.90 2.56
C ILE A 147 3.71 -15.72 1.23
N ARG A 148 3.87 -14.46 0.81
CA ARG A 148 4.63 -14.03 -0.37
C ARG A 148 5.79 -13.20 0.12
N THR A 149 6.95 -13.83 0.28
CA THR A 149 8.14 -13.18 0.86
C THR A 149 8.91 -12.41 -0.20
N LEU A 150 9.08 -11.10 0.00
CA LEU A 150 9.97 -10.25 -0.78
C LEU A 150 11.30 -10.14 -0.03
N LEU A 151 12.33 -10.82 -0.51
CA LEU A 151 13.63 -10.77 0.15
C LEU A 151 14.29 -9.40 -0.06
N VAL A 152 14.79 -8.83 1.04
CA VAL A 152 15.59 -7.60 1.09
C VAL A 152 16.93 -7.86 1.79
N GLY A 153 17.87 -6.93 1.65
CA GLY A 153 19.18 -7.00 2.29
C GLY A 153 19.55 -5.71 2.99
N VAL A 154 19.06 -5.51 4.21
CA VAL A 154 19.12 -4.22 4.93
C VAL A 154 19.72 -4.31 6.34
N ILE A 155 19.84 -5.51 6.93
CA ILE A 155 20.29 -5.66 8.33
C ILE A 155 21.80 -5.83 8.47
N LYS A 156 22.41 -6.72 7.69
CA LYS A 156 23.84 -7.05 7.75
C LYS A 156 24.52 -6.70 6.43
N PRO A 157 25.84 -6.44 6.44
CA PRO A 157 26.62 -6.28 5.21
C PRO A 157 26.45 -7.46 4.24
N GLU A 158 26.28 -8.67 4.76
CA GLU A 158 26.10 -9.89 3.98
C GLU A 158 24.66 -10.10 3.49
N SER A 159 23.66 -9.39 4.06
CA SER A 159 22.23 -9.61 3.75
C SER A 159 21.92 -9.56 2.25
N PRO A 160 22.39 -8.56 1.46
CA PRO A 160 22.09 -8.51 0.03
C PRO A 160 22.59 -9.75 -0.73
N ALA A 161 23.82 -10.18 -0.43
CA ALA A 161 24.44 -11.31 -1.09
C ALA A 161 23.77 -12.63 -0.71
N THR A 162 23.41 -12.82 0.56
CA THR A 162 22.68 -13.99 1.04
C THR A 162 21.27 -14.06 0.42
N ALA A 163 20.53 -12.96 0.42
CA ALA A 163 19.20 -12.88 -0.21
C ALA A 163 19.26 -13.22 -1.70
N ALA A 164 20.20 -12.61 -2.44
CA ALA A 164 20.38 -12.88 -3.85
C ALA A 164 20.84 -14.33 -4.12
N ALA A 165 21.66 -14.92 -3.23
CA ALA A 165 22.07 -16.32 -3.34
C ALA A 165 20.90 -17.29 -3.13
N ILE A 166 20.00 -17.02 -2.17
CA ILE A 166 18.75 -17.77 -2.01
C ILE A 166 17.90 -17.67 -3.28
N LEU A 167 17.72 -16.45 -3.82
CA LEU A 167 16.98 -16.20 -5.06
C LEU A 167 17.62 -16.85 -6.30
N ALA A 168 18.91 -17.19 -6.26
CA ALA A 168 19.65 -17.81 -7.35
C ALA A 168 19.61 -19.36 -7.34
N THR A 169 19.04 -19.97 -6.31
CA THR A 169 18.91 -21.44 -6.23
C THR A 169 17.89 -21.99 -7.23
N ALA A 170 17.92 -23.31 -7.44
CA ALA A 170 16.99 -24.00 -8.34
C ALA A 170 15.54 -23.91 -7.85
N ASP A 171 15.34 -23.94 -6.53
CA ASP A 171 14.03 -23.72 -5.89
C ASP A 171 14.21 -22.69 -4.76
N PRO A 172 14.07 -21.38 -5.07
CA PRO A 172 14.23 -20.31 -4.10
C PRO A 172 13.22 -20.35 -2.95
N ALA A 173 11.98 -20.74 -3.23
CA ALA A 173 10.93 -20.81 -2.21
C ALA A 173 11.22 -21.93 -1.21
N LYS A 174 11.59 -23.11 -1.70
CA LYS A 174 12.04 -24.20 -0.82
C LYS A 174 13.31 -23.83 -0.05
N THR A 175 14.28 -23.20 -0.70
CA THR A 175 15.53 -22.79 -0.04
C THR A 175 15.26 -21.79 1.08
N TRP A 176 14.38 -20.81 0.86
CA TRP A 176 13.97 -19.86 1.89
C TRP A 176 13.26 -20.55 3.06
N HIS A 177 12.32 -21.45 2.76
CA HIS A 177 11.65 -22.26 3.77
C HIS A 177 12.65 -23.06 4.63
N ASP A 178 13.58 -23.78 3.99
CA ASP A 178 14.60 -24.58 4.69
C ASP A 178 15.55 -23.69 5.51
N TYR A 179 15.87 -22.50 5.01
CA TYR A 179 16.70 -21.52 5.70
C TYR A 179 16.03 -21.03 6.99
N GLU A 180 14.78 -20.57 6.92
CA GLU A 180 13.99 -20.15 8.08
C GLU A 180 13.76 -21.33 9.06
N GLN A 181 13.41 -22.51 8.54
CA GLN A 181 13.24 -23.73 9.34
C GLN A 181 14.51 -24.08 10.14
N SER A 182 15.69 -23.84 9.56
CA SER A 182 16.99 -24.05 10.20
C SER A 182 17.39 -22.94 11.19
N ALA A 183 16.53 -21.93 11.38
CA ALA A 183 16.84 -20.71 12.11
C ALA A 183 18.09 -19.98 11.57
N GLY A 184 18.22 -19.92 10.24
CA GLY A 184 19.34 -19.29 9.54
C GLY A 184 20.67 -20.07 9.62
N LYS A 185 20.67 -21.30 10.14
CA LYS A 185 21.87 -22.15 10.28
C LYS A 185 22.23 -22.88 8.98
N MET A 186 21.29 -22.98 8.04
CA MET A 186 21.54 -23.55 6.73
C MET A 186 22.61 -22.71 6.01
N ASN A 187 23.69 -23.36 5.58
CA ASN A 187 24.75 -22.68 4.86
C ASN A 187 24.30 -22.36 3.43
N ILE A 188 24.07 -21.07 3.16
CA ILE A 188 23.80 -20.56 1.81
C ILE A 188 25.14 -20.30 1.12
N LYS A 189 25.49 -21.15 0.15
CA LYS A 189 26.69 -20.93 -0.67
C LYS A 189 26.48 -19.71 -1.56
N ILE A 190 27.27 -18.65 -1.30
CA ILE A 190 27.30 -17.47 -2.17
C ILE A 190 28.18 -17.80 -3.38
N PRO A 191 27.63 -17.82 -4.62
CA PRO A 191 28.43 -18.06 -5.81
C PRO A 191 29.47 -16.97 -6.01
N ALA A 192 30.66 -17.33 -6.52
CA ALA A 192 31.71 -16.36 -6.84
C ALA A 192 31.23 -15.30 -7.86
N ASN A 193 30.38 -15.71 -8.80
CA ASN A 193 29.70 -14.83 -9.74
C ASN A 193 28.20 -14.76 -9.40
N LEU A 194 27.86 -13.93 -8.42
CA LEU A 194 26.48 -13.69 -8.04
C LEU A 194 25.72 -13.00 -9.19
N SER A 195 24.52 -13.48 -9.52
CA SER A 195 23.75 -12.95 -10.65
C SER A 195 23.36 -11.48 -10.41
N PRO A 196 23.72 -10.55 -11.33
CA PRO A 196 23.27 -9.16 -11.24
C PRO A 196 21.74 -9.01 -11.25
N GLN A 197 21.03 -9.94 -11.91
CA GLN A 197 19.58 -9.95 -11.95
C GLN A 197 18.97 -10.25 -10.58
N LYS A 198 19.59 -11.13 -9.80
CA LYS A 198 19.11 -11.46 -8.44
C LYS A 198 19.40 -10.33 -7.46
N MET A 199 20.56 -9.67 -7.60
CA MET A 199 20.84 -8.44 -6.86
C MET A 199 19.85 -7.32 -7.19
N LYS A 200 19.46 -7.17 -8.47
CA LYS A 200 18.44 -6.21 -8.89
C LYS A 200 17.09 -6.47 -8.21
N ILE A 201 16.64 -7.73 -8.14
CA ILE A 201 15.40 -8.10 -7.42
C ILE A 201 15.46 -7.68 -5.96
N VAL A 202 16.57 -7.95 -5.26
CA VAL A 202 16.74 -7.54 -3.85
C VAL A 202 16.63 -6.02 -3.70
N SER A 203 17.26 -5.27 -4.61
CA SER A 203 17.21 -3.81 -4.62
C SER A 203 15.81 -3.27 -4.95
N GLU A 204 15.10 -3.86 -5.91
CA GLU A 204 13.73 -3.47 -6.27
C GLU A 204 12.75 -3.75 -5.11
N ASN A 205 12.91 -4.89 -4.43
CA ASN A 205 12.13 -5.20 -3.23
C ASN A 205 12.42 -4.20 -2.10
N GLN A 206 13.67 -3.80 -1.90
CA GLN A 206 14.02 -2.78 -0.91
C GLN A 206 13.41 -1.41 -1.26
N GLN A 207 13.48 -0.98 -2.52
CA GLN A 207 12.84 0.25 -2.96
C GLN A 207 11.31 0.22 -2.75
N LEU A 208 10.69 -0.94 -2.96
CA LEU A 208 9.26 -1.11 -2.69
C LEU A 208 8.95 -1.05 -1.19
N MET A 209 9.80 -1.64 -0.35
CA MET A 209 9.71 -1.53 1.11
C MET A 209 9.79 -0.07 1.58
N ASP A 210 10.72 0.71 1.03
CA ASP A 210 10.90 2.13 1.33
C ASP A 210 9.68 2.95 0.87
N GLN A 211 9.13 2.66 -0.33
CA GLN A 211 7.90 3.31 -0.84
C GLN A 211 6.68 3.04 0.04
N LEU A 212 6.65 1.91 0.74
CA LEU A 212 5.61 1.55 1.69
C LEU A 212 5.86 2.14 3.10
N GLY A 213 6.97 2.87 3.29
CA GLY A 213 7.32 3.55 4.53
C GLY A 213 7.83 2.64 5.64
N ALA A 214 8.13 1.37 5.36
CA ALA A 214 8.69 0.46 6.36
C ALA A 214 10.21 0.61 6.45
N ASN A 215 10.73 0.79 7.66
CA ASN A 215 12.16 0.95 7.95
C ASN A 215 12.77 -0.25 8.71
N ALA A 216 12.00 -1.31 8.94
CA ALA A 216 12.44 -2.50 9.66
C ALA A 216 11.77 -3.77 9.13
N THR A 217 12.41 -4.92 9.32
CA THR A 217 11.87 -6.24 8.97
C THR A 217 11.52 -7.07 10.21
N PRO A 218 10.51 -7.96 10.13
CA PRO A 218 9.64 -8.16 8.99
C PRO A 218 8.68 -6.96 8.83
N ALA A 219 8.47 -6.54 7.58
CA ALA A 219 7.38 -5.61 7.24
C ALA A 219 6.29 -6.40 6.53
N ILE A 220 5.15 -6.54 7.20
CA ILE A 220 4.06 -7.44 6.83
C ILE A 220 2.88 -6.62 6.36
N TYR A 221 2.34 -6.96 5.19
CA TYR A 221 1.22 -6.28 4.58
C TYR A 221 0.11 -7.26 4.24
N TYR A 222 -1.13 -6.86 4.53
CA TYR A 222 -2.33 -7.65 4.25
C TYR A 222 -3.52 -6.73 3.92
N MET A 223 -4.51 -7.28 3.23
CA MET A 223 -5.79 -6.60 3.06
C MET A 223 -6.74 -7.02 4.17
N ASN A 224 -7.38 -6.06 4.83
CA ASN A 224 -8.48 -6.34 5.74
C ASN A 224 -9.80 -6.61 4.98
N LYS A 225 -10.88 -6.83 5.72
CA LYS A 225 -12.21 -7.17 5.16
C LYS A 225 -12.81 -6.03 4.31
N GLU A 226 -12.36 -4.81 4.55
CA GLU A 226 -12.76 -3.61 3.82
C GLU A 226 -11.87 -3.32 2.59
N ASN A 227 -10.97 -4.25 2.22
CA ASN A 227 -9.96 -4.09 1.16
C ASN A 227 -9.01 -2.91 1.38
N MET A 228 -8.77 -2.54 2.64
CA MET A 228 -7.79 -1.55 3.04
C MET A 228 -6.46 -2.23 3.35
N LEU A 229 -5.39 -1.67 2.79
CA LEU A 229 -4.03 -2.15 3.04
C LEU A 229 -3.66 -1.87 4.51
N GLN A 230 -3.29 -2.92 5.22
CA GLN A 230 -2.80 -2.86 6.59
C GLN A 230 -1.31 -3.17 6.62
N GLN A 231 -0.61 -2.63 7.63
CA GLN A 231 0.82 -2.83 7.84
C GLN A 231 1.08 -3.27 9.28
N VAL A 232 2.01 -4.20 9.44
CA VAL A 232 2.61 -4.58 10.72
C VAL A 232 4.11 -4.66 10.54
N VAL A 233 4.86 -3.94 11.38
CA VAL A 233 6.33 -3.93 11.36
C VAL A 233 6.85 -4.56 12.65
N GLY A 234 7.80 -5.48 12.51
CA GLY A 234 8.34 -6.24 13.63
C GLY A 234 7.52 -7.49 13.96
N LEU A 235 7.73 -8.04 15.16
CA LEU A 235 7.01 -9.22 15.61
C LEU A 235 5.58 -8.83 16.03
N PRO A 236 4.51 -9.36 15.39
CA PRO A 236 3.14 -9.09 15.82
C PRO A 236 2.85 -9.61 17.23
N GLU A 237 2.10 -8.81 17.99
CA GLU A 237 1.40 -9.27 19.20
C GLU A 237 0.35 -10.34 18.84
N ALA A 238 -0.07 -11.15 19.82
CA ALA A 238 -0.91 -12.31 19.57
C ALA A 238 -2.29 -11.98 18.96
N ASP A 239 -2.93 -10.91 19.42
CA ASP A 239 -4.22 -10.42 18.90
C ASP A 239 -4.10 -9.94 17.45
N LYS A 240 -3.01 -9.24 17.15
CA LYS A 240 -2.74 -8.71 15.83
C LYS A 240 -2.38 -9.83 14.87
N LEU A 241 -1.61 -10.81 15.32
CA LEU A 241 -1.29 -12.03 14.58
C LEU A 241 -2.59 -12.75 14.15
N GLN A 242 -3.51 -13.01 15.09
CA GLN A 242 -4.80 -13.65 14.79
C GLN A 242 -5.60 -12.86 13.74
N THR A 243 -5.71 -11.55 13.94
CA THR A 243 -6.38 -10.64 12.99
C THR A 243 -5.78 -10.72 11.59
N MET A 244 -4.44 -10.68 11.48
CA MET A 244 -3.71 -10.76 10.20
C MET A 244 -3.93 -12.10 9.50
N MET A 245 -4.06 -13.19 10.26
CA MET A 245 -4.30 -14.53 9.73
C MET A 245 -5.77 -14.77 9.34
N GLY A 246 -6.62 -13.74 9.44
CA GLY A 246 -8.04 -13.79 9.06
C GLY A 246 -8.95 -14.36 10.15
N GLU A 247 -8.47 -14.45 11.39
CA GLU A 247 -9.30 -14.83 12.53
C GLU A 247 -10.16 -13.65 13.03
N LYS A 248 -11.11 -13.95 13.93
CA LYS A 248 -12.08 -12.96 14.45
C LYS A 248 -11.50 -12.16 15.59
#